data_AF-A0A7V3AM63-F1
#
_entry.id   AF-A0A7V3AM63-F1
#
_cell.length_a   1.000
_cell.length_b   1.000
_cell.length_c   1.000
_cell.angle_alpha   90.00
_cell.angle_beta   90.00
_cell.angle_gamma   90.00
#
_symmetry.space_group_name_H-M   'P 1'
#
loop_
_entity.id
_entity.type
_entity.pdbx_description
1 polymer ?
#
loop_
_entity_poly.entity_id
_entity_poly.type
_entity_poly.pdbx_seq_one_letter_code
_entity_poly.pdbx_strand_id
1 'polypeptide(L)'
;MINARINDILVQVPDGTTILDAARKVQVRIPTLCKHPDLPPTAACGICVVRIKGSAKMLRACCTPIEDGMEIITHDPEIVAVRRSVVELILAAHPNECLTCGRNGTCELQKLAADFGIREEEFAKHLQEAPRDETTRAVTLEPRKCIKCGRCTEVCQDIQDVWALSLLHRGFETRMAPAGDISLADSPCVKCGQCSAHCPTGAIFEKDDTRTVWNALSNPETHAVVQIAPAVRVALGEAFGYEPGELLTRKTYAVLRRLGFKTVFDTSFGADVCVMEEAAEFE
;
A
#
# COMPACT_ATOMS: atom_id res chain seq x y z
N MET A 1 -28.57 -12.47 11.20
CA MET A 1 -28.28 -11.06 11.49
C MET A 1 -27.76 -11.00 12.91
N ILE A 2 -26.60 -10.39 13.10
CA ILE A 2 -25.93 -10.22 14.39
C ILE A 2 -26.21 -8.80 14.88
N ASN A 3 -26.59 -8.65 16.15
CA ASN A 3 -26.80 -7.37 16.81
C ASN A 3 -25.72 -7.19 17.90
N ALA A 4 -24.95 -6.12 17.80
CA ALA A 4 -23.86 -5.83 18.72
C ALA A 4 -23.77 -4.32 19.01
N ARG A 5 -22.86 -3.91 19.90
CA ARG A 5 -22.53 -2.51 20.17
C ARG A 5 -21.05 -2.25 19.93
N ILE A 6 -20.73 -1.12 19.30
CA ILE A 6 -19.36 -0.62 19.14
C ILE A 6 -19.32 0.79 19.71
N ASN A 7 -18.59 1.01 20.80
CA ASN A 7 -18.61 2.26 21.58
C ASN A 7 -20.05 2.70 21.92
N ASP A 8 -20.85 1.77 22.44
CA ASP A 8 -22.28 1.93 22.77
C ASP A 8 -23.23 2.18 21.58
N ILE A 9 -22.72 2.32 20.35
CA ILE A 9 -23.51 2.45 19.11
C ILE A 9 -23.98 1.07 18.65
N LEU A 10 -25.29 0.91 18.48
CA LEU A 10 -25.89 -0.33 17.96
C LEU A 10 -25.48 -0.55 16.51
N VAL A 11 -25.07 -1.78 16.20
CA VAL A 11 -24.72 -2.21 14.84
C VAL A 11 -25.39 -3.54 14.51
N GLN A 12 -25.92 -3.62 13.29
CA GLN A 12 -26.53 -4.83 12.77
C GLN A 12 -25.83 -5.27 11.48
N VAL A 13 -25.32 -6.50 11.47
CA VAL A 13 -24.54 -7.02 10.34
C VAL A 13 -24.89 -8.47 10.01
N PRO A 14 -24.59 -8.94 8.78
CA PRO A 14 -24.62 -10.37 8.46
C PRO A 14 -23.68 -11.17 9.36
N ASP A 15 -24.01 -12.44 9.56
CA ASP A 15 -23.13 -13.38 10.25
C ASP A 15 -21.79 -13.52 9.51
N GLY A 16 -20.70 -13.73 10.25
CA GLY A 16 -19.34 -13.78 9.70
C GLY A 16 -18.69 -12.42 9.40
N THR A 17 -19.38 -11.29 9.61
CA THR A 17 -18.77 -9.96 9.46
C THR A 17 -17.70 -9.73 10.53
N THR A 18 -16.53 -9.22 10.15
CA THR A 18 -15.46 -8.90 11.11
C THR A 18 -15.82 -7.71 12.00
N ILE A 19 -15.25 -7.61 13.20
CA ILE A 19 -15.41 -6.43 14.08
C ILE A 19 -14.96 -5.15 13.35
N LEU A 20 -13.89 -5.22 12.55
CA LEU A 20 -13.38 -4.08 11.77
C LEU A 20 -14.42 -3.58 10.75
N ASP A 21 -15.02 -4.49 9.99
CA ASP A 21 -16.00 -4.12 8.96
C ASP A 21 -17.35 -3.69 9.57
N ALA A 22 -17.73 -4.27 10.71
CA ALA A 22 -18.86 -3.79 11.51
C ALA A 22 -18.62 -2.35 12.02
N ALA A 23 -17.41 -2.05 12.51
CA ALA A 23 -17.06 -0.70 12.99
C ALA A 23 -17.16 0.36 11.87
N ARG A 24 -16.74 0.01 10.65
CA ARG A 24 -16.85 0.89 9.48
C ARG A 24 -18.29 1.28 9.16
N LYS A 25 -19.25 0.37 9.33
CA LYS A 25 -20.69 0.65 9.09
C LYS A 25 -21.27 1.70 10.03
N VAL A 26 -20.74 1.81 11.24
CA VAL A 26 -21.11 2.83 12.23
C VAL A 26 -20.10 3.97 12.33
N GLN A 27 -19.29 4.16 11.29
CA GLN A 27 -18.31 5.24 11.16
C GLN A 27 -17.25 5.29 12.28
N VAL A 28 -16.99 4.15 12.93
CA VAL A 28 -15.91 4.03 13.92
C VAL A 28 -14.63 3.59 13.21
N ARG A 29 -13.62 4.47 13.21
CA ARG A 29 -12.32 4.19 12.59
C ARG A 29 -11.44 3.39 13.56
N ILE A 30 -11.19 2.13 13.21
CA ILE A 30 -10.14 1.30 13.84
C ILE A 30 -8.89 1.36 12.93
N PRO A 31 -7.71 1.74 13.44
CA PRO A 31 -6.50 1.82 12.62
C PRO A 31 -6.05 0.42 12.15
N THR A 32 -5.43 0.35 10.97
CA THR A 32 -4.91 -0.87 10.34
C THR A 32 -3.60 -0.57 9.59
N LEU A 33 -2.70 -1.54 9.52
CA LEU A 33 -1.48 -1.49 8.67
C LEU A 33 -1.32 -2.71 7.76
N CYS A 34 -1.75 -3.90 8.18
CA CYS A 34 -1.60 -5.11 7.37
C CYS A 34 -2.88 -5.49 6.63
N LYS A 35 -4.06 -4.98 7.05
CA LYS A 35 -5.31 -5.19 6.33
C LYS A 35 -5.39 -4.24 5.12
N HIS A 36 -5.67 -4.79 3.95
CA HIS A 36 -6.04 -4.05 2.74
C HIS A 36 -7.49 -4.42 2.36
N PRO A 37 -8.29 -3.54 1.72
CA PRO A 37 -9.63 -3.90 1.24
C PRO A 37 -9.64 -5.15 0.38
N ASP A 38 -8.68 -5.24 -0.56
CA ASP A 38 -8.63 -6.30 -1.58
C ASP A 38 -7.96 -7.60 -1.11
N LEU A 39 -7.46 -7.65 0.13
CA LEU A 39 -6.72 -8.79 0.66
C LEU A 39 -7.36 -9.35 1.92
N PRO A 40 -7.27 -10.67 2.18
CA PRO A 40 -7.63 -11.24 3.45
C PRO A 40 -6.76 -10.67 4.59
N PRO A 41 -7.24 -10.72 5.84
CA PRO A 41 -6.49 -10.19 6.97
C PRO A 41 -5.31 -11.10 7.33
N THR A 42 -4.08 -10.62 7.16
CA THR A 42 -2.87 -11.33 7.64
C THR A 42 -2.74 -11.35 9.17
N ALA A 43 -3.47 -10.47 9.85
CA ALA A 43 -3.40 -10.27 11.30
C ALA A 43 -1.96 -10.12 11.83
N ALA A 44 -1.03 -9.56 11.05
CA ALA A 44 0.37 -9.42 11.47
C ALA A 44 0.61 -8.20 12.38
N CYS A 45 0.15 -7.01 11.97
CA CYS A 45 0.61 -5.73 12.55
C CYS A 45 0.14 -5.42 13.98
N GLY A 46 -0.96 -5.97 14.47
CA GLY A 46 -1.42 -5.76 15.86
C GLY A 46 -2.05 -4.40 16.17
N ILE A 47 -2.14 -3.49 15.20
CA ILE A 47 -2.66 -2.13 15.44
C ILE A 47 -4.19 -2.10 15.62
N CYS A 48 -4.92 -3.06 15.06
CA CYS A 48 -6.39 -3.11 15.10
C CYS A 48 -6.94 -3.73 16.40
N VAL A 49 -6.16 -3.74 17.48
CA VAL A 49 -6.59 -4.29 18.77
C VAL A 49 -7.82 -3.56 19.30
N VAL A 50 -8.78 -4.32 19.82
CA VAL A 50 -10.02 -3.86 20.46
C VAL A 50 -10.32 -4.73 21.67
N ARG A 51 -11.24 -4.31 22.54
CA ARG A 51 -11.60 -5.04 23.74
C ARG A 51 -13.10 -5.31 23.79
N ILE A 52 -13.49 -6.48 24.32
CA ILE A 52 -14.89 -6.74 24.67
C ILE A 52 -15.12 -6.24 26.09
N LYS A 53 -16.20 -5.48 26.31
CA LYS A 53 -16.59 -4.98 27.64
C LYS A 53 -16.74 -6.15 28.62
N GLY A 54 -16.14 -6.00 29.80
CA GLY A 54 -16.11 -7.07 30.82
C GLY A 54 -15.08 -8.18 30.58
N SER A 55 -14.30 -8.13 29.50
CA SER A 55 -13.20 -9.06 29.22
C SER A 55 -11.86 -8.35 29.28
N ALA A 56 -10.87 -9.01 29.89
CA ALA A 56 -9.48 -8.55 29.86
C ALA A 56 -8.76 -8.87 28.54
N LYS A 57 -9.39 -9.65 27.65
CA LYS A 57 -8.78 -10.06 26.38
C LYS A 57 -8.89 -8.95 25.33
N MET A 58 -7.75 -8.63 24.70
CA MET A 58 -7.72 -7.81 23.48
C MET A 58 -7.78 -8.71 22.26
N LEU A 59 -8.62 -8.34 21.29
CA LEU A 59 -8.87 -9.07 20.05
C LEU A 59 -8.40 -8.25 18.86
N ARG A 60 -8.05 -8.92 17.75
CA ARG A 60 -7.69 -8.25 16.49
C ARG A 60 -8.95 -8.05 15.66
N ALA A 61 -9.42 -6.81 15.55
CA ALA A 61 -10.69 -6.51 14.88
C ALA A 61 -10.73 -6.97 13.41
N CYS A 62 -9.58 -7.03 12.73
CA CYS A 62 -9.51 -7.36 11.30
C CYS A 62 -9.86 -8.81 10.95
N CYS A 63 -9.75 -9.75 11.89
CA CYS A 63 -9.96 -11.19 11.64
C CYS A 63 -10.91 -11.86 12.63
N THR A 64 -11.39 -11.14 13.64
CA THR A 64 -12.37 -11.66 14.59
C THR A 64 -13.78 -11.34 14.10
N PRO A 65 -14.64 -12.34 13.86
CA PRO A 65 -16.06 -12.13 13.60
C PRO A 65 -16.75 -11.46 14.80
N ILE A 66 -17.71 -10.57 14.54
CA ILE A 66 -18.55 -10.01 15.59
C ILE A 66 -19.70 -10.98 15.89
N GLU A 67 -19.94 -11.26 17.17
CA GLU A 67 -21.01 -12.17 17.63
C GLU A 67 -22.16 -11.39 18.27
N ASP A 68 -23.32 -12.03 18.37
CA ASP A 68 -24.52 -11.41 18.92
C ASP A 68 -24.33 -11.06 20.40
N GLY A 69 -24.75 -9.85 20.79
CA GLY A 69 -24.57 -9.33 22.14
C GLY A 69 -23.15 -8.82 22.47
N MET A 70 -22.18 -8.88 21.55
CA MET A 70 -20.86 -8.30 21.82
C MET A 70 -20.94 -6.77 22.04
N GLU A 71 -20.24 -6.30 23.07
CA GLU A 71 -20.01 -4.87 23.32
C GLU A 71 -18.52 -4.57 23.14
N ILE A 72 -18.16 -3.92 22.04
CA ILE A 72 -16.78 -3.63 21.65
C ILE A 72 -16.38 -2.21 22.06
N ILE A 73 -15.24 -2.12 22.74
CA ILE A 73 -14.53 -0.88 23.05
C ILE A 73 -13.37 -0.76 22.07
N THR A 74 -13.35 0.33 21.30
CA THR A 74 -12.34 0.56 20.25
C THR A 74 -11.26 1.58 20.63
N HIS A 75 -11.50 2.33 21.70
CA HIS A 75 -10.61 3.35 22.24
C HIS A 75 -10.78 3.43 23.76
N ASP A 76 -9.67 3.40 24.46
CA ASP A 76 -9.52 3.70 25.88
C ASP A 76 -8.01 3.89 26.16
N PRO A 77 -7.60 4.38 27.34
CA PRO A 77 -6.19 4.64 27.63
C PRO A 77 -5.27 3.42 27.41
N GLU A 78 -5.74 2.22 27.74
CA GLU A 78 -4.98 0.98 27.60
C GLU A 78 -4.83 0.58 26.13
N ILE A 79 -5.93 0.61 25.35
CA ILE A 79 -5.89 0.32 23.90
C ILE A 79 -4.97 1.32 23.18
N VAL A 80 -5.04 2.60 23.52
CA VAL A 80 -4.21 3.63 22.90
C VAL A 80 -2.74 3.42 23.23
N ALA A 81 -2.41 3.10 24.49
CA ALA A 81 -1.05 2.79 24.91
C ALA A 81 -0.49 1.57 24.14
N VAL A 82 -1.25 0.48 24.05
CA VAL A 82 -0.84 -0.73 23.30
C VAL A 82 -0.60 -0.40 21.83
N ARG A 83 -1.51 0.34 21.18
CA ARG A 83 -1.33 0.74 19.77
C ARG A 83 -0.10 1.61 19.57
N ARG A 84 0.15 2.56 20.47
CA ARG A 84 1.35 3.40 20.44
C ARG A 84 2.62 2.54 20.52
N SER A 85 2.71 1.63 21.50
CA SER A 85 3.85 0.74 21.65
C SER A 85 4.07 -0.15 20.43
N VAL A 86 3.00 -0.65 19.80
CA VAL A 86 3.10 -1.40 18.53
C VAL A 86 3.74 -0.56 17.43
N VAL A 87 3.32 0.69 17.26
CA VAL A 87 3.91 1.59 16.25
C VAL A 87 5.37 1.90 16.58
N GLU A 88 5.69 2.18 17.84
CA GLU A 88 7.07 2.44 18.29
C GLU A 88 7.99 1.24 18.06
N LEU A 89 7.52 0.01 18.31
CA LEU A 89 8.27 -1.22 18.01
C LEU A 89 8.49 -1.40 16.51
N ILE A 90 7.51 -1.07 15.67
CA ILE A 90 7.67 -1.08 14.21
C ILE A 90 8.73 -0.05 13.80
N LEU A 91 8.69 1.16 14.37
CA LEU A 91 9.64 2.24 14.10
C LEU A 91 11.06 1.89 14.60
N ALA A 92 11.21 1.10 15.66
CA ALA A 92 12.50 0.61 16.14
C ALA A 92 13.18 -0.32 15.12
N ALA A 93 12.38 -1.07 14.35
CA ALA A 93 12.87 -1.96 13.29
C ALA A 93 12.90 -1.31 11.89
N HIS A 94 12.64 0.00 11.78
CA HIS A 94 12.51 0.72 10.52
C HIS A 94 13.47 1.93 10.46
N PRO A 95 14.15 2.22 9.33
CA PRO A 95 15.20 3.25 9.27
C PRO A 95 14.68 4.70 9.36
N ASN A 96 13.40 4.93 9.12
CA ASN A 96 12.72 6.25 9.28
C ASN A 96 13.27 7.40 8.41
N GLU A 97 13.96 7.07 7.32
CA GLU A 97 14.48 7.99 6.30
C GLU A 97 13.37 8.60 5.42
N CYS A 98 12.42 9.33 6.00
CA CYS A 98 11.21 9.75 5.29
C CYS A 98 11.50 10.75 4.15
N LEU A 99 12.49 11.63 4.31
CA LEU A 99 12.82 12.68 3.33
C LEU A 99 13.35 12.13 1.99
N THR A 100 13.95 10.94 2.01
CA THR A 100 14.52 10.28 0.82
C THR A 100 13.68 9.09 0.36
N CYS A 101 12.53 8.85 1.02
CA CYS A 101 11.67 7.71 0.74
C CYS A 101 10.73 7.99 -0.44
N GLY A 102 10.61 7.04 -1.38
CA GLY A 102 9.67 7.13 -2.51
C GLY A 102 8.19 7.17 -2.10
N ARG A 103 7.86 6.86 -0.84
CA ARG A 103 6.50 6.99 -0.27
C ARG A 103 6.32 8.20 0.64
N ASN A 104 7.22 9.18 0.58
CA ASN A 104 7.04 10.38 1.38
C ASN A 104 5.70 11.06 1.05
N GLY A 105 4.89 11.34 2.07
CA GLY A 105 3.55 11.94 1.91
C GLY A 105 2.40 10.96 1.70
N THR A 106 2.68 9.69 1.36
CA THR A 106 1.64 8.65 1.14
C THR A 106 1.82 7.40 2.01
N CYS A 107 2.82 7.38 2.90
CA CYS A 107 3.13 6.24 3.77
C CYS A 107 2.10 6.08 4.92
N GLU A 108 1.49 4.89 5.04
CA GLU A 108 0.51 4.59 6.11
C GLU A 108 1.17 4.56 7.50
N LEU A 109 2.42 4.07 7.59
CA LEU A 109 3.16 4.06 8.86
C LEU A 109 3.50 5.49 9.34
N GLN A 110 3.89 6.37 8.41
CA GLN A 110 4.15 7.78 8.70
C GLN A 110 2.88 8.45 9.25
N LYS A 111 1.73 8.19 8.62
CA LYS A 111 0.43 8.69 9.08
C LYS A 111 0.07 8.18 10.48
N LEU A 112 0.27 6.90 10.77
CA LEU A 112 -0.02 6.37 12.11
C LEU A 112 0.91 6.93 13.19
N ALA A 113 2.20 7.08 12.90
CA ALA A 113 3.12 7.74 13.82
C ALA A 113 2.67 9.19 14.12
N ALA A 114 2.15 9.89 13.10
CA ALA A 114 1.57 11.21 13.27
C ALA A 114 0.30 11.17 14.14
N ASP A 115 -0.65 10.26 13.83
CA ASP A 115 -1.93 10.07 14.52
C ASP A 115 -1.73 9.76 16.03
N PHE A 116 -0.69 9.00 16.39
CA PHE A 116 -0.35 8.66 17.79
C PHE A 116 0.62 9.64 18.48
N GLY A 117 0.98 10.75 17.81
CA GLY A 117 1.87 11.77 18.40
C GLY A 117 3.27 11.24 18.71
N ILE A 118 3.76 10.24 17.97
CA ILE A 118 5.13 9.73 18.13
C ILE A 118 6.07 10.71 17.42
N ARG A 119 6.97 11.33 18.18
CA ARG A 119 7.93 12.34 17.71
C ARG A 119 9.37 12.00 18.03
N GLU A 120 9.57 11.07 18.96
CA GLU A 120 10.86 10.61 19.44
C GLU A 120 10.88 9.08 19.42
N GLU A 121 12.07 8.52 19.27
CA GLU A 121 12.27 7.07 19.22
C GLU A 121 12.72 6.59 20.59
N GLU A 122 11.78 6.04 21.37
CA GLU A 122 12.05 5.59 22.74
C GLU A 122 12.78 4.24 22.79
N PHE A 123 12.56 3.38 21.79
CA PHE A 123 13.20 2.07 21.70
C PHE A 123 14.51 2.13 20.92
N ALA A 124 15.49 1.34 21.35
CA ALA A 124 16.73 1.15 20.62
C ALA A 124 16.46 0.59 19.21
N LYS A 125 17.15 1.15 18.21
CA LYS A 125 17.05 0.68 16.82
C LYS A 125 17.55 -0.75 16.70
N HIS A 126 16.78 -1.57 15.98
CA HIS A 126 17.14 -2.92 15.58
C HIS A 126 16.88 -3.10 14.09
N LEU A 127 17.79 -2.55 13.28
CA LEU A 127 17.68 -2.58 11.83
C LEU A 127 18.27 -3.88 11.29
N GLN A 128 17.54 -4.54 10.42
CA GLN A 128 18.10 -5.61 9.61
C GLN A 128 18.92 -5.01 8.47
N GLU A 129 20.07 -5.61 8.18
CA GLU A 129 20.75 -5.39 6.91
C GLU A 129 20.09 -6.25 5.85
N ALA A 130 19.69 -5.61 4.75
CA ALA A 130 19.16 -6.30 3.59
C ALA A 130 19.48 -5.46 2.35
N PRO A 131 19.99 -6.07 1.27
CA PRO A 131 20.30 -5.35 0.05
C PRO A 131 19.03 -4.80 -0.58
N ARG A 132 19.14 -3.60 -1.13
CA ARG A 132 18.14 -3.03 -2.04
C ARG A 132 18.21 -3.76 -3.38
N ASP A 133 17.06 -4.02 -3.98
CA ASP A 133 16.95 -4.68 -5.28
C ASP A 133 16.20 -3.80 -6.27
N GLU A 134 16.87 -3.46 -7.37
CA GLU A 134 16.38 -2.64 -8.48
C GLU A 134 16.44 -3.39 -9.83
N THR A 135 16.68 -4.70 -9.79
CA THR A 135 17.01 -5.52 -10.97
C THR A 135 15.88 -5.55 -12.01
N THR A 136 14.62 -5.48 -11.59
CA THR A 136 13.46 -5.51 -12.51
C THR A 136 13.33 -4.27 -13.38
N ARG A 137 13.89 -3.14 -12.93
CA ARG A 137 13.70 -1.78 -13.47
C ARG A 137 12.25 -1.28 -13.52
N ALA A 138 11.31 -2.01 -12.92
CA ALA A 138 9.91 -1.61 -12.83
C ALA A 138 9.53 -1.27 -11.38
N VAL A 139 9.94 -2.13 -10.44
CA VAL A 139 9.74 -1.94 -8.99
C VAL A 139 11.07 -2.02 -8.26
N THR A 140 11.18 -1.25 -7.18
CA THR A 140 12.32 -1.25 -6.26
C THR A 140 11.91 -1.89 -4.94
N LEU A 141 12.74 -2.82 -4.45
CA LEU A 141 12.60 -3.44 -3.15
C LEU A 141 13.61 -2.81 -2.20
N GLU A 142 13.13 -2.29 -1.07
CA GLU A 142 13.94 -1.77 0.03
C GLU A 142 13.55 -2.52 1.32
N PRO A 143 14.07 -3.75 1.53
CA PRO A 143 13.56 -4.63 2.58
C PRO A 143 13.77 -4.07 3.99
N ARG A 144 14.73 -3.16 4.19
CA ARG A 144 14.93 -2.44 5.47
C ARG A 144 13.71 -1.62 5.90
N LYS A 145 12.85 -1.21 4.95
CA LYS A 145 11.61 -0.46 5.21
C LYS A 145 10.39 -1.38 5.37
N CYS A 146 10.58 -2.71 5.34
CA CYS A 146 9.51 -3.70 5.44
C CYS A 146 9.04 -3.87 6.89
N ILE A 147 7.74 -3.73 7.10
CA ILE A 147 7.09 -3.98 8.40
C ILE A 147 6.54 -5.41 8.54
N LYS A 148 6.94 -6.31 7.63
CA LYS A 148 6.58 -7.74 7.62
C LYS A 148 5.05 -7.97 7.67
N CYS A 149 4.29 -7.10 7.00
CA CYS A 149 2.83 -7.11 7.05
C CYS A 149 2.18 -8.23 6.19
N GLY A 150 2.91 -8.76 5.21
CA GLY A 150 2.43 -9.81 4.30
C GLY A 150 1.55 -9.34 3.13
N ARG A 151 1.18 -8.05 3.04
CA ARG A 151 0.31 -7.57 1.94
C ARG A 151 0.89 -7.86 0.55
N CYS A 152 2.19 -7.64 0.37
CA CYS A 152 2.87 -7.86 -0.90
C CYS A 152 3.00 -9.35 -1.26
N THR A 153 3.13 -10.23 -0.28
CA THR A 153 3.21 -11.67 -0.51
C THR A 153 1.84 -12.22 -0.87
N GLU A 154 0.81 -11.84 -0.11
CA GLU A 154 -0.59 -12.25 -0.35
C GLU A 154 -1.07 -11.84 -1.75
N VAL A 155 -0.86 -10.58 -2.14
CA VAL A 155 -1.29 -10.14 -3.48
C VAL A 155 -0.51 -10.85 -4.59
N CYS A 156 0.78 -11.15 -4.37
CA CYS A 156 1.62 -11.79 -5.37
C CYS A 156 1.30 -13.29 -5.54
N GLN A 157 0.93 -13.97 -4.44
CA GLN A 157 0.64 -15.40 -4.42
C GLN A 157 -0.83 -15.65 -4.73
N ASP A 158 -1.76 -15.08 -3.97
CA ASP A 158 -3.16 -15.51 -3.99
C ASP A 158 -4.00 -14.73 -5.01
N ILE A 159 -3.62 -13.49 -5.32
CA ILE A 159 -4.37 -12.64 -6.26
C ILE A 159 -3.78 -12.68 -7.67
N GLN A 160 -2.45 -12.63 -7.78
CA GLN A 160 -1.77 -12.65 -9.08
C GLN A 160 -1.32 -14.04 -9.53
N ASP A 161 -1.23 -15.02 -8.61
CA ASP A 161 -0.73 -16.37 -8.88
C ASP A 161 0.68 -16.41 -9.50
N VAL A 162 1.53 -15.44 -9.10
CA VAL A 162 2.90 -15.29 -9.62
C VAL A 162 3.93 -15.91 -8.69
N TRP A 163 3.69 -15.90 -7.39
CA TRP A 163 4.57 -16.51 -6.37
C TRP A 163 6.03 -16.00 -6.36
N ALA A 164 6.26 -14.77 -6.83
CA ALA A 164 7.59 -14.19 -6.90
C ALA A 164 8.13 -13.66 -5.56
N LEU A 165 7.27 -13.42 -4.56
CA LEU A 165 7.64 -12.86 -3.25
C LEU A 165 7.24 -13.78 -2.11
N SER A 166 8.07 -13.86 -1.08
CA SER A 166 7.78 -14.60 0.16
C SER A 166 8.40 -13.93 1.40
N LEU A 167 7.95 -14.35 2.58
CA LEU A 167 8.61 -14.07 3.86
C LEU A 167 9.54 -15.25 4.19
N LEU A 168 10.83 -14.98 4.21
CA LEU A 168 11.87 -15.96 4.55
C LEU A 168 12.25 -15.84 6.03
N HIS A 169 12.82 -16.92 6.58
CA HIS A 169 13.32 -17.01 7.97
C HIS A 169 12.24 -16.80 9.05
N ARG A 170 12.66 -16.75 10.32
CA ARG A 170 11.77 -16.65 11.49
C ARG A 170 12.25 -15.61 12.50
N GLY A 171 11.34 -15.10 13.32
CA GLY A 171 11.65 -14.18 14.42
C GLY A 171 12.31 -12.89 13.94
N PHE A 172 13.42 -12.52 14.60
CA PHE A 172 14.18 -11.32 14.24
C PHE A 172 14.82 -11.39 12.87
N GLU A 173 14.96 -12.56 12.25
CA GLU A 173 15.55 -12.73 10.92
C GLU A 173 14.50 -12.70 9.79
N THR A 174 13.20 -12.72 10.13
CA THR A 174 12.15 -12.72 9.10
C THR A 174 12.28 -11.52 8.18
N ARG A 175 12.32 -11.74 6.86
CA ARG A 175 12.38 -10.67 5.87
C ARG A 175 11.60 -11.03 4.61
N MET A 176 11.12 -10.00 3.92
CA MET A 176 10.53 -10.15 2.60
C MET A 176 11.65 -10.26 1.57
N ALA A 177 11.58 -11.27 0.71
CA ALA A 177 12.54 -11.51 -0.36
C ALA A 177 11.87 -12.16 -1.58
N PRO A 178 12.49 -12.09 -2.76
CA PRO A 178 12.07 -12.89 -3.90
C PRO A 178 12.16 -14.40 -3.62
N ALA A 179 11.36 -15.20 -4.33
CA ALA A 179 11.36 -16.65 -4.21
C ALA A 179 12.77 -17.23 -4.47
N GLY A 180 13.25 -18.08 -3.56
CA GLY A 180 14.60 -18.65 -3.64
C GLY A 180 15.72 -17.72 -3.18
N ASP A 181 15.38 -16.55 -2.62
CA ASP A 181 16.34 -15.56 -2.12
C ASP A 181 17.33 -15.04 -3.18
N ILE A 182 16.84 -14.97 -4.43
CA ILE A 182 17.54 -14.43 -5.59
C ILE A 182 17.10 -12.99 -5.87
N SER A 183 17.60 -12.39 -6.94
CA SER A 183 17.09 -11.09 -7.40
C SER A 183 15.65 -11.22 -7.91
N LEU A 184 14.86 -10.15 -7.79
CA LEU A 184 13.48 -10.15 -8.25
C LEU A 184 13.38 -10.30 -9.79
N ALA A 185 14.40 -9.87 -10.53
CA ALA A 185 14.44 -10.10 -11.98
C ALA A 185 14.70 -11.55 -12.36
N ASP A 186 15.38 -12.32 -11.51
CA ASP A 186 15.66 -13.74 -11.74
C ASP A 186 14.56 -14.66 -11.18
N SER A 187 13.58 -14.11 -10.47
CA SER A 187 12.42 -14.84 -9.96
C SER A 187 11.27 -14.87 -10.98
N PRO A 188 10.15 -15.59 -10.71
CA PRO A 188 8.96 -15.60 -11.57
C PRO A 188 8.25 -14.25 -11.76
N CYS A 189 8.82 -13.13 -11.29
CA CYS A 189 8.21 -11.81 -11.32
C CYS A 189 7.84 -11.35 -12.74
N VAL A 190 6.56 -11.08 -12.96
CA VAL A 190 6.04 -10.52 -14.22
C VAL A 190 5.96 -8.98 -14.21
N LYS A 191 6.50 -8.33 -13.18
CA LYS A 191 6.61 -6.85 -13.07
C LYS A 191 5.26 -6.11 -13.10
N CYS A 192 4.20 -6.72 -12.59
CA CYS A 192 2.84 -6.13 -12.60
C CYS A 192 2.63 -4.98 -11.61
N GLY A 193 3.54 -4.77 -10.65
CA GLY A 193 3.45 -3.67 -9.67
C GLY A 193 2.39 -3.86 -8.56
N GLN A 194 1.66 -4.96 -8.51
CA GLN A 194 0.63 -5.16 -7.46
C GLN A 194 1.22 -5.16 -6.05
N CYS A 195 2.44 -5.67 -5.89
CA CYS A 195 3.16 -5.62 -4.62
C CYS A 195 3.55 -4.19 -4.21
N SER A 196 3.84 -3.29 -5.15
CA SER A 196 4.03 -1.86 -4.84
C SER A 196 2.69 -1.24 -4.46
N ALA A 197 1.64 -1.40 -5.25
CA ALA A 197 0.32 -0.82 -4.97
C ALA A 197 -0.21 -1.14 -3.56
N HIS A 198 0.05 -2.35 -3.04
CA HIS A 198 -0.45 -2.81 -1.74
C HIS A 198 0.51 -2.54 -0.56
N CYS A 199 1.72 -2.06 -0.81
CA CYS A 199 2.71 -1.84 0.25
C CYS A 199 2.35 -0.60 1.10
N PRO A 200 2.21 -0.73 2.43
CA PRO A 200 1.86 0.41 3.30
C PRO A 200 3.03 1.36 3.57
N THR A 201 4.26 0.96 3.23
CA THR A 201 5.51 1.67 3.54
C THR A 201 6.40 1.77 2.31
N GLY A 202 7.58 2.38 2.45
CA GLY A 202 8.58 2.45 1.38
C GLY A 202 9.34 1.16 1.08
N ALA A 203 8.82 0.00 1.46
CA ALA A 203 9.50 -1.28 1.24
C ALA A 203 9.43 -1.76 -0.21
N ILE A 204 8.33 -1.44 -0.91
CA ILE A 204 8.15 -1.68 -2.34
C ILE A 204 7.49 -0.46 -2.96
N PHE A 205 8.09 0.08 -4.01
CA PHE A 205 7.59 1.24 -4.76
C PHE A 205 8.01 1.14 -6.23
N GLU A 206 7.31 1.83 -7.13
CA GLU A 206 7.69 1.89 -8.54
C GLU A 206 9.07 2.55 -8.69
N LYS A 207 9.80 2.19 -9.75
CA LYS A 207 11.01 2.92 -10.13
C LYS A 207 10.65 4.37 -10.46
N ASP A 208 11.23 5.31 -9.72
CA ASP A 208 10.98 6.74 -9.90
C ASP A 208 11.94 7.35 -10.93
N ASP A 209 11.42 7.67 -12.12
CA ASP A 209 12.15 8.38 -13.18
C ASP A 209 11.87 9.89 -13.21
N THR A 210 11.24 10.46 -12.17
CA THR A 210 10.89 11.90 -12.09
C THR A 210 12.11 12.79 -12.30
N ARG A 211 13.27 12.46 -11.71
CA ARG A 211 14.50 13.23 -11.90
C ARG A 211 15.00 13.21 -13.35
N THR A 212 14.90 12.05 -14.01
CA THR A 212 15.24 11.89 -15.42
C THR A 212 14.38 12.79 -16.29
N VAL A 213 13.07 12.83 -16.00
CA VAL A 213 12.11 13.70 -16.71
C VAL A 213 12.42 15.19 -16.49
N TRP A 214 12.68 15.62 -15.25
CA TRP A 214 13.05 17.02 -14.97
C TRP A 214 14.32 17.46 -15.71
N ASN A 215 15.34 16.60 -15.74
CA ASN A 215 16.57 16.88 -16.49
C ASN A 215 16.28 17.02 -17.99
N ALA A 216 15.42 16.15 -18.55
CA ALA A 216 15.04 16.21 -19.96
C ALA A 216 14.24 17.48 -20.29
N LEU A 217 13.31 17.88 -19.43
CA LEU A 217 12.50 19.09 -19.59
C LEU A 217 13.31 20.39 -19.43
N SER A 218 14.36 20.36 -18.59
CA SER A 218 15.22 21.53 -18.35
C SER A 218 16.28 21.72 -19.44
N ASN A 219 16.50 20.73 -20.30
CA ASN A 219 17.49 20.82 -21.38
C ASN A 219 16.85 21.44 -22.64
N PRO A 220 17.28 22.64 -23.09
CA PRO A 220 16.70 23.28 -24.27
C PRO A 220 16.88 22.48 -25.56
N GLU A 221 17.97 21.72 -25.67
CA GLU A 221 18.31 20.87 -26.82
C GLU A 221 17.41 19.62 -26.93
N THR A 222 16.79 19.20 -25.83
CA THR A 222 15.91 18.03 -25.83
C THR A 222 14.55 18.40 -26.43
N HIS A 223 14.10 17.64 -27.44
CA HIS A 223 12.70 17.68 -27.85
C HIS A 223 11.85 16.74 -26.99
N ALA A 224 11.42 17.21 -25.83
CA ALA A 224 10.68 16.38 -24.88
C ALA A 224 9.28 16.03 -25.40
N VAL A 225 9.07 14.73 -25.60
CA VAL A 225 7.79 14.12 -26.01
C VAL A 225 7.24 13.32 -24.84
N VAL A 226 5.93 13.39 -24.62
CA VAL A 226 5.20 12.55 -23.66
C VAL A 226 4.04 11.86 -24.34
N GLN A 227 3.74 10.65 -23.88
CA GLN A 227 2.62 9.86 -24.35
C GLN A 227 1.86 9.31 -23.14
N ILE A 228 0.52 9.41 -23.16
CA ILE A 228 -0.32 8.93 -22.04
C ILE A 228 -1.01 7.61 -22.36
N ALA A 229 -0.94 6.65 -21.43
CA ALA A 229 -1.66 5.39 -21.54
C ALA A 229 -3.19 5.60 -21.36
N PRO A 230 -4.05 4.71 -21.89
CA PRO A 230 -5.50 4.85 -21.80
C PRO A 230 -6.03 5.02 -20.38
N ALA A 231 -5.60 4.19 -19.42
CA ALA A 231 -6.08 4.23 -18.04
C ALA A 231 -5.71 5.51 -17.27
N VAL A 232 -4.64 6.20 -17.66
CA VAL A 232 -4.17 7.41 -16.95
C VAL A 232 -5.23 8.52 -16.99
N ARG A 233 -6.01 8.63 -18.07
CA ARG A 233 -6.98 9.71 -18.26
C ARG A 233 -8.20 9.65 -17.32
N VAL A 234 -8.43 8.49 -16.70
CA VAL A 234 -9.56 8.25 -15.76
C VAL A 234 -9.10 8.06 -14.31
N ALA A 235 -7.83 7.67 -14.09
CA ALA A 235 -7.28 7.45 -12.75
C ALA A 235 -6.55 8.66 -12.18
N LEU A 236 -5.90 9.48 -13.02
CA LEU A 236 -5.07 10.61 -12.55
C LEU A 236 -5.85 11.61 -11.69
N GLY A 237 -7.16 11.75 -11.91
CA GLY A 237 -8.01 12.69 -11.20
C GLY A 237 -8.14 12.44 -9.71
N GLU A 238 -8.06 11.19 -9.27
CA GLU A 238 -8.20 10.82 -7.86
C GLU A 238 -7.13 11.50 -7.01
N ALA A 239 -5.90 11.62 -7.53
CA ALA A 239 -4.80 12.33 -6.86
C ALA A 239 -5.04 13.85 -6.70
N PHE A 240 -5.98 14.42 -7.46
CA PHE A 240 -6.38 15.83 -7.40
C PHE A 240 -7.76 16.02 -6.74
N GLY A 241 -8.32 14.98 -6.11
CA GLY A 241 -9.60 15.03 -5.40
C GLY A 241 -10.83 14.94 -6.30
N TYR A 242 -10.69 14.48 -7.54
CA TYR A 242 -11.84 14.11 -8.37
C TYR A 242 -12.33 12.71 -7.99
N GLU A 243 -13.61 12.43 -8.29
CA GLU A 243 -14.19 11.10 -8.10
C GLU A 243 -13.54 10.06 -9.03
N PRO A 244 -13.44 8.78 -8.60
CA PRO A 244 -12.93 7.71 -9.45
C PRO A 244 -13.67 7.60 -10.78
N GLY A 245 -12.92 7.49 -11.87
CA GLY A 245 -13.45 7.37 -13.23
C GLY A 245 -13.73 8.69 -13.95
N GLU A 246 -13.53 9.85 -13.31
CA GLU A 246 -13.68 11.16 -13.94
C GLU A 246 -12.72 11.33 -15.14
N LEU A 247 -13.25 11.74 -16.29
CA LEU A 247 -12.48 11.85 -17.53
C LEU A 247 -11.72 13.18 -17.62
N LEU A 248 -10.40 13.15 -17.43
CA LEU A 248 -9.56 14.36 -17.39
C LEU A 248 -8.69 14.58 -18.62
N THR A 249 -8.90 13.86 -19.73
CA THR A 249 -8.06 13.85 -20.95
C THR A 249 -7.53 15.23 -21.36
N ARG A 250 -8.43 16.21 -21.58
CA ARG A 250 -8.03 17.56 -22.04
C ARG A 250 -7.25 18.34 -20.97
N LYS A 251 -7.60 18.17 -19.70
CA LYS A 251 -6.88 18.79 -18.57
C LYS A 251 -5.48 18.20 -18.45
N THR A 252 -5.33 16.88 -18.59
CA THR A 252 -4.04 16.19 -18.59
C THR A 252 -3.13 16.72 -19.70
N TYR A 253 -3.62 16.85 -20.94
CA TYR A 253 -2.84 17.43 -22.03
C TYR A 253 -2.40 18.88 -21.75
N ALA A 254 -3.30 19.70 -21.20
CA ALA A 254 -2.99 21.09 -20.86
C ALA A 254 -1.90 21.18 -19.78
N VAL A 255 -1.96 20.32 -18.76
CA VAL A 255 -0.95 20.25 -17.70
C VAL A 255 0.40 19.80 -18.25
N LEU A 256 0.45 18.75 -19.08
CA LEU A 256 1.69 18.27 -19.69
C LEU A 256 2.38 19.34 -20.54
N ARG A 257 1.62 20.13 -21.31
CA ARG A 257 2.18 21.28 -22.04
C ARG A 257 2.72 22.36 -21.10
N ARG A 258 2.00 22.66 -20.02
CA ARG A 258 2.44 23.63 -18.99
C ARG A 258 3.69 23.16 -18.24
N LEU A 259 3.89 21.85 -18.10
CA LEU A 259 5.09 21.26 -17.50
C LEU A 259 6.33 21.39 -18.39
N GLY A 260 6.17 21.66 -19.70
CA GLY A 260 7.27 21.89 -20.63
C GLY A 260 7.43 20.85 -21.73
N PHE A 261 6.53 19.85 -21.83
CA PHE A 261 6.57 18.93 -22.97
C PHE A 261 6.22 19.64 -24.28
N LYS A 262 7.11 19.53 -25.27
CA LYS A 262 6.94 20.17 -26.59
C LYS A 262 5.87 19.45 -27.42
N THR A 263 5.76 18.13 -27.26
CA THR A 263 4.75 17.30 -27.95
C THR A 263 4.06 16.37 -26.96
N VAL A 264 2.73 16.28 -27.05
CA VAL A 264 1.90 15.39 -26.23
C VAL A 264 1.15 14.46 -27.18
N PHE A 265 1.48 13.17 -27.12
CA PHE A 265 0.81 12.10 -27.85
C PHE A 265 -0.09 11.27 -26.93
N ASP A 266 -0.85 10.37 -27.54
CA ASP A 266 -1.75 9.46 -26.87
C ASP A 266 -1.43 8.02 -27.26
N THR A 267 -1.27 7.13 -26.29
CA THR A 267 -0.99 5.72 -26.56
C THR A 267 -2.13 5.02 -27.26
N SER A 268 -3.36 5.57 -27.23
CA SER A 268 -4.47 5.04 -28.04
C SER A 268 -4.12 4.99 -29.53
N PHE A 269 -3.35 5.95 -30.07
CA PHE A 269 -2.88 5.86 -31.45
C PHE A 269 -1.97 4.65 -31.67
N GLY A 270 -1.05 4.39 -30.73
CA GLY A 270 -0.20 3.19 -30.78
C GLY A 270 -1.01 1.90 -30.63
N ALA A 271 -2.10 1.93 -29.86
CA ALA A 271 -3.03 0.81 -29.76
C ALA A 271 -3.78 0.56 -31.07
N ASP A 272 -4.22 1.61 -31.77
CA ASP A 272 -4.85 1.48 -33.09
C ASP A 272 -3.88 0.84 -34.11
N VAL A 273 -2.62 1.28 -34.12
CA VAL A 273 -1.57 0.67 -34.96
C VAL A 273 -1.35 -0.79 -34.58
N CYS A 274 -1.29 -1.11 -33.28
CA CYS A 274 -1.16 -2.49 -32.81
C CYS A 274 -2.31 -3.37 -33.32
N VAL A 275 -3.56 -2.88 -33.24
CA VAL A 275 -4.74 -3.60 -33.70
C VAL A 275 -4.71 -3.81 -35.22
N MET A 276 -4.25 -2.83 -36.00
CA MET A 276 -4.11 -2.97 -37.45
C MET A 276 -3.16 -4.11 -37.84
N GLU A 277 -1.99 -4.17 -37.19
CA GLU A 277 -0.99 -5.21 -37.47
C GLU A 277 -1.43 -6.58 -36.93
N GLU A 278 -1.91 -6.63 -35.67
CA GLU A 278 -2.37 -7.87 -35.04
C GLU A 278 -3.57 -8.47 -35.81
N ALA A 279 -4.50 -7.64 -36.29
CA ALA A 279 -5.60 -8.12 -37.13
C ALA A 279 -5.12 -8.69 -38.47
N ALA A 280 -4.12 -8.06 -39.10
CA ALA A 280 -3.53 -8.55 -40.34
C ALA A 280 -2.76 -9.87 -40.16
N GLU A 281 -2.23 -10.16 -38.97
CA GLU A 281 -1.60 -11.47 -38.67
C GLU A 281 -2.60 -12.63 -38.60
N PHE A 282 -3.90 -12.36 -38.43
CA PHE A 282 -4.97 -13.37 -38.39
C PHE A 282 -5.61 -13.66 -39.76
N GLU A 283 -5.26 -12.92 -40.82
CA GLU A 283 -5.73 -13.12 -42.20
C GLU A 283 -4.78 -14.02 -43.02
#